data_AF-A0A7I0HM73-F1
#
_entry.id   AF-A0A7I0HM73-F1
#
_cell.length_a   1.000
_cell.length_b   1.000
_cell.length_c   1.000
_cell.angle_alpha   90.00
_cell.angle_beta   90.00
_cell.angle_gamma   90.00
#
_symmetry.space_group_name_H-M   'P 1'
#
loop_
_entity.id
_entity.type
_entity.pdbx_description
1 polymer ?
#
loop_
_entity_poly.entity_id
_entity_poly.type
_entity_poly.pdbx_seq_one_letter_code
_entity_poly.pdbx_strand_id
1 'polypeptide(L)'
;MKALTKHRELILQDLKERHDHPTAKMVFESVRDKADKISFATVYNSLEYLVDHKLVNKLNIESESVRYDAFLDNHSHLICHSCGTILDVPALGLSETTDWKAMGFVADHIDIVVSGTCSSCKSH
;
A
#
# COMPACT_ATOMS: atom_id res chain seq x y z
N MET A 1 -20.24 0.95 11.92
CA MET A 1 -19.22 0.14 11.24
C MET A 1 -19.36 -1.30 11.73
N LYS A 2 -19.47 -2.32 10.86
CA LYS A 2 -19.47 -3.72 11.32
C LYS A 2 -18.08 -4.04 11.90
N ALA A 3 -18.05 -4.80 12.99
CA ALA A 3 -16.80 -5.30 13.56
C ALA A 3 -16.04 -6.13 12.50
N LEU A 4 -14.71 -6.00 12.49
CA LEU A 4 -13.85 -6.80 11.63
C LEU A 4 -13.93 -8.27 12.06
N THR A 5 -13.77 -9.17 11.10
CA THR A 5 -13.58 -10.60 11.42
C THR A 5 -12.18 -10.80 12.00
N LYS A 6 -11.96 -11.84 12.80
CA LYS A 6 -10.63 -12.17 13.37
C LYS A 6 -9.49 -12.17 12.34
N HIS A 7 -9.71 -12.71 11.13
CA HIS A 7 -8.68 -12.68 10.07
C HIS A 7 -8.36 -11.26 9.57
N ARG A 8 -9.37 -10.39 9.44
CA ARG A 8 -9.18 -8.99 9.03
C ARG A 8 -8.47 -8.19 10.12
N GLU A 9 -8.78 -8.43 11.39
CA GLU A 9 -8.06 -7.82 12.51
C GLU A 9 -6.60 -8.25 12.53
N LEU A 10 -6.33 -9.55 12.38
CA LEU A 10 -4.98 -10.09 12.32
C LEU A 10 -4.18 -9.48 11.16
N ILE A 11 -4.77 -9.41 9.96
CA ILE A 11 -4.10 -8.84 8.78
C ILE A 11 -3.84 -7.35 8.95
N LEU A 12 -4.81 -6.59 9.47
CA LEU A 12 -4.63 -5.17 9.74
C LEU A 12 -3.52 -4.93 10.78
N GLN A 13 -3.46 -5.77 11.81
CA GLN A 13 -2.40 -5.70 12.82
C GLN A 13 -1.03 -6.04 12.22
N ASP A 14 -0.93 -7.09 11.40
CA ASP A 14 0.31 -7.46 10.71
C ASP A 14 0.84 -6.31 9.83
N LEU A 15 -0.04 -5.63 9.10
CA LEU A 15 0.36 -4.48 8.29
C LEU A 15 0.81 -3.28 9.15
N LYS A 16 0.14 -3.01 10.27
CA LYS A 16 0.49 -1.87 11.16
C LYS A 16 1.81 -2.04 11.89
N GLU A 17 2.24 -3.28 12.10
CA GLU A 17 3.52 -3.60 12.76
C GLU A 17 4.72 -3.58 11.80
N ARG A 18 4.46 -3.43 10.51
CA ARG A 18 5.47 -3.44 9.45
C ARG A 18 5.91 -2.04 9.08
N HIS A 19 7.13 -1.95 8.56
CA HIS A 19 7.72 -0.73 8.01
C HIS A 19 8.04 -0.88 6.52
N ASP A 20 7.47 -1.91 5.88
CA ASP A 20 7.55 -2.19 4.45
C ASP A 20 6.15 -2.28 3.85
N HIS A 21 6.06 -2.22 2.52
CA HIS A 21 4.80 -2.33 1.77
C HIS A 21 4.69 -3.74 1.16
N PRO A 22 4.10 -4.71 1.87
CA PRO A 22 4.07 -6.09 1.41
C PRO A 22 3.14 -6.32 0.24
N THR A 23 3.47 -7.37 -0.52
CA THR A 23 2.50 -8.02 -1.42
C THR A 23 1.50 -8.85 -0.63
N ALA A 24 0.36 -9.20 -1.23
CA ALA A 24 -0.59 -10.14 -0.62
C ALA A 24 0.08 -11.50 -0.25
N LYS A 25 1.10 -11.92 -1.01
CA LYS A 25 1.87 -13.14 -0.73
C LYS A 25 2.71 -12.99 0.54
N MET A 26 3.40 -11.87 0.70
CA MET A 26 4.18 -11.59 1.91
C MET A 26 3.30 -11.49 3.15
N VAL A 27 2.09 -10.91 3.03
CA VAL A 27 1.10 -10.90 4.13
C VAL A 27 0.63 -12.32 4.43
N PHE A 28 0.31 -13.12 3.41
CA PHE A 28 -0.09 -14.50 3.62
C PHE A 28 0.99 -15.31 4.35
N GLU A 29 2.26 -15.15 3.95
CA GLU A 29 3.40 -15.81 4.58
C GLU A 29 3.61 -15.37 6.03
N SER A 30 3.36 -14.10 6.38
CA SER A 30 3.50 -13.61 7.76
C SER A 30 2.37 -14.06 8.69
N VAL A 31 1.14 -14.22 8.18
CA VAL A 31 -0.04 -14.53 9.01
C VAL A 31 -0.42 -16.02 9.03
N ARG A 32 0.03 -16.83 8.06
CA ARG A 32 -0.37 -18.25 7.95
C ARG A 32 -0.01 -19.10 9.17
N ASP A 33 1.05 -18.76 9.87
CA ASP A 33 1.50 -19.50 11.06
C ASP A 33 0.91 -18.91 12.36
N LYS A 34 0.26 -17.74 12.28
CA LYS A 34 -0.42 -17.05 13.39
C LYS A 34 -1.92 -17.37 13.48
N ALA A 35 -2.50 -18.00 12.45
CA ALA A 35 -3.93 -18.33 12.38
C ALA A 35 -4.20 -19.74 11.86
N ASP A 36 -5.06 -20.47 12.56
CA ASP A 36 -5.57 -21.75 12.09
C ASP A 36 -6.39 -21.59 10.80
N LYS A 37 -5.96 -22.26 9.72
CA LYS A 37 -6.71 -22.43 8.46
C LYS A 37 -6.99 -21.12 7.69
N ILE A 38 -6.07 -20.18 7.67
CA ILE A 38 -6.17 -19.04 6.75
C ILE A 38 -5.67 -19.42 5.34
N SER A 39 -6.49 -19.15 4.32
CA SER A 39 -6.11 -19.38 2.91
C SER A 39 -5.58 -18.09 2.27
N PHE A 40 -4.80 -18.22 1.20
CA PHE A 40 -4.36 -17.07 0.42
C PHE A 40 -5.54 -16.22 -0.09
N ALA A 41 -6.62 -16.87 -0.56
CA ALA A 41 -7.83 -16.17 -0.99
C ALA A 41 -8.49 -15.38 0.14
N THR A 42 -8.46 -15.91 1.37
CA THR A 42 -8.98 -15.21 2.56
C THR A 42 -8.14 -13.98 2.88
N VAL A 43 -6.81 -14.07 2.75
CA VAL A 43 -5.91 -12.91 2.93
C VAL A 43 -6.21 -11.85 1.87
N TYR A 44 -6.23 -12.22 0.60
CA TYR A 44 -6.50 -11.29 -0.50
C TYR A 44 -7.84 -10.57 -0.33
N ASN A 45 -8.93 -11.31 -0.09
CA ASN A 45 -10.25 -10.71 0.12
C ASN A 45 -10.33 -9.83 1.36
N SER A 46 -9.51 -10.12 2.37
CA SER A 46 -9.43 -9.28 3.56
C SER A 46 -8.69 -7.98 3.28
N LEU A 47 -7.61 -8.03 2.51
CA LEU A 47 -6.86 -6.85 2.07
C LEU A 47 -7.74 -5.93 1.22
N GLU A 48 -8.43 -6.46 0.21
CA GLU A 48 -9.35 -5.66 -0.61
C GLU A 48 -10.47 -5.04 0.23
N TYR A 49 -11.03 -5.78 1.20
CA TYR A 49 -12.01 -5.21 2.13
C TYR A 49 -11.42 -4.04 2.94
N LEU A 50 -10.19 -4.16 3.43
CA LEU A 50 -9.55 -3.10 4.22
C LEU A 50 -9.29 -1.85 3.35
N VAL A 51 -8.93 -2.05 2.08
CA VAL A 51 -8.79 -0.97 1.08
C VAL A 51 -10.12 -0.27 0.83
N ASP A 52 -11.19 -1.03 0.57
CA ASP A 52 -12.54 -0.47 0.34
C ASP A 52 -13.04 0.35 1.55
N HIS A 53 -12.58 0.02 2.75
CA HIS A 53 -12.94 0.69 3.99
C HIS A 53 -11.92 1.75 4.43
N LYS A 54 -10.94 2.09 3.58
CA LYS A 54 -9.91 3.12 3.84
C LYS A 54 -9.09 2.86 5.10
N LEU A 55 -8.87 1.58 5.43
CA LEU A 55 -8.05 1.14 6.55
C LEU A 55 -6.62 0.80 6.14
N VAL A 56 -6.41 0.59 4.84
CA VAL A 56 -5.14 0.23 4.19
C VAL A 56 -5.13 0.87 2.80
N ASN A 57 -4.01 1.41 2.35
CA ASN A 57 -3.83 1.89 0.98
C ASN A 57 -3.33 0.75 0.07
N LYS A 58 -3.69 0.83 -1.20
CA LYS A 58 -3.26 -0.11 -2.24
C LYS A 58 -2.37 0.63 -3.22
N LEU A 59 -1.12 0.21 -3.33
CA LEU A 59 -0.14 0.81 -4.23
C LEU A 59 -0.02 -0.06 -5.49
N ASN A 60 -0.36 0.54 -6.64
CA ASN A 60 -0.16 -0.07 -7.95
C ASN A 60 1.19 0.36 -8.49
N ILE A 61 2.14 -0.57 -8.48
CA ILE A 61 3.49 -0.32 -8.98
C ILE A 61 3.56 -0.91 -10.38
N GLU A 62 3.85 -0.06 -11.37
CA GLU A 62 4.02 -0.53 -12.74
C GLU A 62 5.07 -1.64 -12.79
N SER A 63 4.77 -2.72 -13.52
CA SER A 63 5.59 -3.93 -13.67
C SER A 63 5.84 -4.79 -12.41
N GLU A 64 5.22 -4.49 -11.27
CA GLU A 64 5.29 -5.32 -10.05
C GLU A 64 3.93 -5.80 -9.54
N SER A 65 3.98 -6.64 -8.50
CA SER A 65 2.78 -7.05 -7.77
C SER A 65 2.28 -5.92 -6.87
N VAL A 66 0.95 -5.82 -6.76
CA VAL A 66 0.24 -4.89 -5.85
C VAL A 66 0.85 -4.94 -4.46
N ARG A 67 1.09 -3.76 -3.89
CA ARG A 67 1.54 -3.59 -2.50
C ARG A 67 0.44 -2.98 -1.63
N TYR A 68 0.53 -3.22 -0.33
CA TYR A 68 -0.42 -2.72 0.65
C TYR A 68 0.30 -1.93 1.73
N ASP A 69 -0.37 -0.91 2.24
CA ASP A 69 0.20 0.04 3.20
C ASP A 69 -0.80 0.37 4.31
N ALA A 70 -0.41 0.19 5.56
CA ALA A 70 -1.25 0.55 6.71
C ALA A 70 -0.95 1.94 7.29
N PHE A 71 0.05 2.65 6.74
CA PHE A 71 0.37 4.01 7.14
C PHE A 71 -0.55 5.00 6.41
N LEU A 72 -1.58 5.45 7.12
CA LEU A 72 -2.61 6.34 6.55
C LEU A 72 -2.25 7.83 6.63
N ASP A 73 -1.14 8.19 7.27
CA ASP A 73 -0.67 9.57 7.27
C ASP A 73 -0.21 9.96 5.86
N ASN A 74 -0.41 11.24 5.51
CA ASN A 74 -0.11 11.70 4.16
C ASN A 74 1.41 11.65 3.90
N HIS A 75 1.83 10.80 2.97
CA HIS A 75 3.22 10.64 2.55
C HIS A 75 3.27 10.33 1.04
N SER A 76 4.47 10.36 0.47
CA SER A 76 4.70 10.01 -0.93
C SER A 76 5.72 8.88 -1.02
N HIS A 77 5.77 8.21 -2.18
CA HIS A 77 6.59 7.02 -2.35
C HIS A 77 7.72 7.27 -3.35
N LEU A 78 8.93 6.81 -3.03
CA LEU A 78 9.99 6.58 -4.03
C LEU A 78 10.00 5.11 -4.41
N ILE A 79 10.02 4.79 -5.70
CA ILE A 79 10.03 3.40 -6.17
C ILE A 79 11.27 3.14 -7.03
N CYS A 80 12.03 2.10 -6.68
CA CYS A 80 13.16 1.64 -7.47
C CYS A 80 12.72 0.76 -8.65
N HIS A 81 12.90 1.21 -9.89
CA HIS A 81 12.55 0.41 -11.07
C HIS A 81 13.49 -0.80 -11.30
N SER A 82 14.61 -0.90 -10.59
CA SER A 82 15.54 -2.02 -10.72
C SER A 82 15.27 -3.17 -9.73
N CYS A 83 14.72 -2.90 -8.55
CA CYS A 83 14.60 -3.89 -7.48
C CYS A 83 13.27 -3.83 -6.71
N GLY A 84 12.40 -2.88 -7.02
CA GLY A 84 11.08 -2.77 -6.37
C GLY A 84 11.09 -2.17 -4.98
N THR A 85 12.24 -1.71 -4.49
CA THR A 85 12.31 -1.07 -3.17
C THR A 85 11.46 0.19 -3.15
N ILE A 86 10.64 0.32 -2.10
CA ILE A 86 9.81 1.48 -1.84
C ILE A 86 10.36 2.20 -0.61
N LEU A 87 10.43 3.51 -0.69
CA LEU A 87 10.83 4.36 0.43
C LEU A 87 9.77 5.43 0.65
N ASP A 88 9.37 5.59 1.91
CA ASP A 88 8.47 6.66 2.30
C ASP A 88 9.23 7.98 2.37
N VAL A 89 8.61 9.04 1.83
CA VAL A 89 9.09 10.42 1.94
C VAL A 89 7.96 11.32 2.42
N PRO A 90 8.28 12.49 3.02
CA PRO A 90 7.26 13.47 3.36
C PRO A 90 6.34 13.73 2.16
N ALA A 91 5.05 13.97 2.44
CA ALA A 91 4.05 14.23 1.40
C ALA A 91 4.57 15.28 0.42
N LEU A 92 4.74 14.87 -0.82
CA LEU A 92 4.96 15.78 -1.92
C LEU A 92 3.62 16.43 -2.26
N GLY A 93 3.66 17.67 -2.74
CA GLY A 93 2.48 18.43 -3.06
C GLY A 93 2.40 18.74 -4.54
N LEU A 94 1.18 18.73 -5.07
CA LEU A 94 0.88 19.47 -6.30
C LEU A 94 0.71 20.95 -5.96
N SER A 95 0.80 21.82 -6.96
CA SER A 95 0.56 23.25 -6.75
C SER A 95 -0.86 23.47 -6.24
N GLU A 96 -1.01 24.30 -5.20
CA GLU A 96 -2.30 24.70 -4.62
C GLU A 96 -3.27 25.33 -5.64
N THR A 97 -2.76 25.74 -6.80
CA THR A 97 -3.53 26.37 -7.88
C THR A 97 -4.17 25.38 -8.85
N THR A 98 -3.99 24.07 -8.64
CA THR A 98 -4.54 23.06 -9.55
C THR A 98 -6.06 22.96 -9.40
N ASP A 99 -6.79 23.57 -10.34
CA ASP A 99 -8.24 23.49 -10.39
C ASP A 99 -8.68 22.31 -11.28
N TRP A 100 -8.81 21.14 -10.67
CA TRP A 100 -9.31 19.93 -11.33
C TRP A 100 -10.70 20.12 -11.93
N LYS A 101 -11.56 20.92 -11.28
CA LYS A 101 -12.93 21.15 -11.74
C LYS A 101 -12.95 22.00 -13.00
N ALA A 102 -12.10 23.02 -13.09
CA ALA A 102 -11.92 23.80 -14.32
C ALA A 102 -11.43 22.92 -15.49
N MET A 103 -10.72 21.82 -15.19
CA MET A 103 -10.33 20.79 -16.17
C MET A 103 -11.41 19.74 -16.45
N GLY A 104 -12.59 19.85 -15.83
CA GLY A 104 -13.68 18.88 -15.97
C GLY A 104 -13.45 17.56 -15.21
N PHE A 105 -12.57 17.55 -14.21
CA PHE A 105 -12.20 16.36 -13.45
C PHE A 105 -12.61 16.49 -11.97
N VAL A 106 -13.12 15.39 -11.40
CA VAL A 106 -13.42 15.28 -9.96
C VAL A 106 -12.42 14.29 -9.38
N ALA A 107 -11.43 14.79 -8.65
CA ALA A 107 -10.42 13.95 -8.01
C ALA A 107 -10.95 13.41 -6.68
N ASP A 108 -11.04 12.08 -6.56
CA ASP A 108 -11.40 11.40 -5.30
C ASP A 108 -10.17 11.08 -4.44
N HIS A 109 -8.99 11.01 -5.07
CA HIS A 109 -7.71 10.65 -4.44
C HIS A 109 -6.54 11.22 -5.26
N ILE A 110 -5.43 11.52 -4.59
CA ILE A 110 -4.15 11.93 -5.20
C ILE A 110 -3.08 11.03 -4.60
N ASP A 111 -2.33 10.35 -5.46
CA ASP A 111 -1.12 9.60 -5.09
C ASP A 111 0.07 10.21 -5.84
N ILE A 112 1.18 10.42 -5.15
CA ILE A 112 2.42 10.94 -5.76
C ILE A 112 3.53 9.91 -5.54
N VAL A 113 4.03 9.43 -6.67
CA VAL A 113 5.09 8.43 -6.74
C VAL A 113 6.24 8.98 -7.57
N VAL A 114 7.46 8.84 -7.07
CA VAL A 114 8.69 9.16 -7.80
C VAL A 114 9.42 7.88 -8.15
N SER A 115 9.48 7.57 -9.45
CA SER A 115 10.20 6.39 -9.94
C SER A 115 11.66 6.72 -10.25
N GLY A 116 12.59 5.86 -9.82
CA GLY A 116 14.03 6.05 -10.04
C GLY A 116 14.86 4.81 -9.69
N THR A 117 16.17 4.96 -9.56
CA THR A 117 17.07 3.87 -9.14
C THR A 117 17.60 4.16 -7.74
N CYS A 118 17.44 3.22 -6.80
CA CYS A 118 17.95 3.37 -5.44
C CYS A 118 19.49 3.32 -5.39
N SER A 119 20.09 3.80 -4.30
CA SER A 119 21.55 3.82 -4.11
C SER A 119 22.18 2.42 -4.18
N SER A 120 21.49 1.40 -3.66
CA SER A 120 21.94 0.01 -3.73
C SER A 120 22.07 -0.46 -5.19
N CYS A 121 21.10 -0.14 -6.05
CA CYS A 121 21.15 -0.52 -7.46
C CYS A 121 22.09 0.36 -8.30
N LYS A 122 22.31 1.63 -7.94
CA LYS A 122 23.31 2.48 -8.61
C LYS A 122 24.76 2.06 -8.34
N SER A 123 24.98 1.30 -7.27
CA SER A 123 26.30 0.83 -6.84
C SER A 123 26.65 -0.57 -7.41
N HIS A 124 25.76 -1.14 -8.22
CA HIS A 124 25.91 -2.40 -8.94
C HIS A 124 26.03 -2.16 -10.44
#